data_AF-A0A317U1L4-F1
#
_entry.id   AF-A0A317U1L4-F1
#
_cell.length_a   1.000
_cell.length_b   1.000
_cell.length_c   1.000
_cell.angle_alpha   90.00
_cell.angle_beta   90.00
_cell.angle_gamma   90.00
#
_symmetry.space_group_name_H-M   'P 1'
#
loop_
_entity.id
_entity.type
_entity.pdbx_description
1 polymer ?
#
loop_
_entity_poly.entity_id
_entity_poly.type
_entity_poly.pdbx_seq_one_letter_code
_entity_poly.pdbx_strand_id
1 'polypeptide(L)'
;MHIDFSLLRLLHVYDYQKPKEEQCPLDLFRTRINPIEFSTCMRHLYLFTAVQVGEHDEFYNQTLLNLRKPRLHQKLPHTDALEGTEAYSFLLFWAIGGLNKKKPFNDERILGDLRRICRSYEVSTSPYKKESWKQNQAVAQALLTDVKYLLKLTKFEMPLEEKIERLKKVCDHCTWVRENGFFDITQKIDYASFLDKKEMYVHLYGVLEIARKKLDTELDKISLDKTSLLFLFSNSADRLQEKIRQIEQLQTLLTNEEPSLVHNDELKIK
;
A
#
# COMPACT_ATOMS: atom_id res chain seq x y z
N MET A 1 0.04 -10.87 1.39
CA MET A 1 1.15 -10.51 0.48
C MET A 1 1.85 -9.37 1.15
N HIS A 2 3.00 -9.67 1.73
CA HIS A 2 3.71 -8.75 2.60
C HIS A 2 4.41 -7.66 1.78
N ILE A 3 4.32 -6.42 2.25
CA ILE A 3 5.03 -5.27 1.71
C ILE A 3 6.02 -4.83 2.76
N ASP A 4 7.29 -4.76 2.42
CA ASP A 4 8.28 -4.08 3.25
C ASP A 4 8.24 -2.58 2.95
N PHE A 5 7.54 -1.83 3.81
CA PHE A 5 7.42 -0.38 3.65
C PHE A 5 8.77 0.33 3.84
N SER A 6 9.71 -0.22 4.62
CA SER A 6 11.02 0.43 4.81
C SER A 6 11.78 0.61 3.50
N LEU A 7 11.52 -0.27 2.53
CA LEU A 7 12.11 -0.24 1.20
C LEU A 7 11.32 0.62 0.21
N LEU A 8 10.06 0.96 0.47
CA LEU A 8 9.20 1.64 -0.49
C LEU A 8 9.66 3.09 -0.73
N ARG A 9 9.79 3.48 -2.00
CA ARG A 9 10.11 4.85 -2.43
C ARG A 9 9.20 5.28 -3.56
N LEU A 10 8.85 6.57 -3.56
CA LEU A 10 8.09 7.20 -4.63
C LEU A 10 8.67 8.57 -4.98
N LEU A 11 9.00 8.76 -6.25
CA LEU A 11 9.31 10.08 -6.78
C LEU A 11 8.10 10.60 -7.55
N HIS A 12 7.50 11.68 -7.05
CA HIS A 12 6.41 12.39 -7.68
C HIS A 12 6.92 13.71 -8.26
N VAL A 13 6.76 13.89 -9.56
CA VAL A 13 7.13 15.11 -10.27
C VAL A 13 5.94 15.61 -11.06
N TYR A 14 5.55 16.87 -10.86
CA TYR A 14 4.47 17.50 -11.64
C TYR A 14 4.86 18.89 -12.15
N ASP A 15 4.17 19.32 -13.21
CA ASP A 15 4.52 20.52 -13.99
C ASP A 15 5.95 20.46 -14.59
N TYR A 16 6.46 19.26 -14.84
CA TYR A 16 7.78 19.06 -15.43
C TYR A 16 7.83 19.47 -16.90
N GLN A 17 8.80 20.33 -17.23
CA GLN A 17 9.09 20.72 -18.61
C GLN A 17 10.44 20.13 -19.01
N LYS A 18 10.43 19.23 -20.00
CA LYS A 18 11.67 18.62 -20.51
C LYS A 18 12.62 19.72 -20.99
N PRO A 19 13.88 19.75 -20.54
CA PRO A 19 14.85 20.72 -21.04
C PRO A 19 15.12 20.51 -22.52
N LYS A 20 15.27 21.63 -23.25
CA LYS A 20 15.71 21.64 -24.64
C LYS A 20 17.23 21.48 -24.63
N GLU A 21 17.76 20.66 -25.55
CA GLU A 21 19.20 20.49 -25.81
C GLU A 21 20.04 19.82 -24.70
N GLU A 22 19.52 19.65 -23.49
CA GLU A 22 20.17 18.89 -22.42
C GLU A 22 19.63 17.46 -22.27
N GLN A 23 20.47 16.56 -21.73
CA GLN A 23 20.01 15.24 -21.30
C GLN A 23 18.99 15.38 -20.16
N CYS A 24 17.79 14.83 -20.35
CA CYS A 24 16.70 14.92 -19.39
C CYS A 24 17.05 14.12 -18.10
N PRO A 25 17.06 14.74 -16.91
CA PRO A 25 17.34 14.05 -15.65
C PRO A 25 16.42 12.86 -15.38
N LEU A 26 15.15 12.95 -15.78
CA LEU A 26 14.19 11.84 -15.65
C LEU A 26 14.47 10.70 -16.63
N ASP A 27 15.11 10.95 -17.77
CA ASP A 27 15.50 9.89 -18.71
C ASP A 27 16.64 9.06 -18.10
N LEU A 28 17.63 9.73 -17.48
CA LEU A 28 18.71 9.09 -16.73
C LEU A 28 18.22 8.37 -15.47
N PHE A 29 17.29 8.99 -14.74
CA PHE A 29 16.70 8.40 -13.54
C PHE A 29 16.03 7.08 -13.86
N ARG A 30 15.24 7.05 -14.94
CA ARG A 30 14.61 5.82 -15.41
C ARG A 30 15.66 4.76 -15.69
N THR A 31 16.62 5.02 -16.56
CA THR A 31 17.61 4.00 -16.95
C THR A 31 18.44 3.46 -15.79
N ARG A 32 18.79 4.29 -14.80
CA ARG A 32 19.62 3.86 -13.65
C ARG A 32 18.83 3.22 -12.51
N ILE A 33 17.70 3.81 -12.11
CA ILE A 33 16.92 3.33 -10.95
C ILE A 33 15.90 2.25 -11.34
N ASN A 34 15.49 2.20 -12.60
CA ASN A 34 14.52 1.23 -13.12
C ASN A 34 13.14 1.21 -12.41
N PRO A 35 12.47 2.35 -12.20
CA PRO A 35 11.19 2.42 -11.50
C PRO A 35 10.03 1.85 -12.34
N ILE A 36 8.92 1.52 -11.69
CA ILE A 36 7.61 1.44 -12.36
C ILE A 36 7.08 2.85 -12.57
N GLU A 37 6.73 3.16 -13.82
CA GLU A 37 6.25 4.48 -14.24
C GLU A 37 4.72 4.55 -14.27
N PHE A 38 4.09 5.18 -13.28
CA PHE A 38 2.64 5.49 -13.26
C PHE A 38 2.30 6.85 -13.90
N SER A 39 2.98 7.19 -15.00
CA SER A 39 2.92 8.53 -15.59
C SER A 39 1.56 8.87 -16.24
N THR A 40 1.10 10.10 -16.02
CA THR A 40 0.03 10.79 -16.76
C THR A 40 0.59 12.06 -17.41
N CYS A 41 -0.16 12.75 -18.27
CA CYS A 41 0.35 13.87 -19.07
C CYS A 41 1.03 15.01 -18.29
N MET A 42 0.69 15.21 -17.01
CA MET A 42 1.23 16.29 -16.17
C MET A 42 1.85 15.80 -14.85
N ARG A 43 1.81 14.49 -14.58
CA ARG A 43 2.32 13.90 -13.34
C ARG A 43 3.12 12.66 -13.67
N HIS A 44 4.36 12.66 -13.23
CA HIS A 44 5.25 11.53 -13.27
C HIS A 44 5.32 10.95 -11.87
N LEU A 45 4.98 9.67 -11.76
CA LEU A 45 5.03 8.91 -10.52
C LEU A 45 5.93 7.71 -10.77
N TYR A 46 7.05 7.67 -10.08
CA TYR A 46 8.03 6.62 -10.21
C TYR A 46 8.07 5.81 -8.92
N LEU A 47 7.54 4.60 -8.96
CA LEU A 47 7.56 3.64 -7.86
C LEU A 47 8.82 2.79 -7.95
N PHE A 48 9.60 2.74 -6.89
CA PHE A 48 10.83 1.94 -6.81
C PHE A 48 11.12 1.56 -5.35
N THR A 49 12.14 0.73 -5.15
CA THR A 49 12.58 0.32 -3.81
C THR A 49 13.95 0.90 -3.46
N ALA A 50 14.27 0.95 -2.16
CA ALA A 50 15.59 1.30 -1.66
C ALA A 50 16.68 0.35 -2.20
N VAL A 51 16.33 -0.91 -2.50
CA VAL A 51 17.23 -1.88 -3.15
C VAL A 51 17.61 -1.41 -4.56
N GLN A 52 16.65 -0.85 -5.30
CA GLN A 52 16.91 -0.28 -6.63
C GLN A 52 17.72 1.01 -6.59
N VAL A 53 17.66 1.75 -5.46
CA VAL A 53 18.56 2.88 -5.22
C VAL A 53 19.96 2.37 -4.96
N GLY A 54 20.16 1.47 -3.98
CA GLY A 54 21.40 0.73 -3.75
C GLY A 54 22.68 1.54 -3.95
N GLU A 55 23.53 1.09 -4.88
CA GLU A 55 24.80 1.73 -5.25
C GLU A 55 24.65 3.07 -5.99
N HIS A 56 23.43 3.45 -6.35
CA HIS A 56 23.08 4.68 -7.07
C HIS A 56 22.57 5.80 -6.15
N ASP A 57 22.76 5.70 -4.83
CA ASP A 57 22.29 6.70 -3.87
C ASP A 57 22.79 8.12 -4.17
N GLU A 58 24.09 8.29 -4.45
CA GLU A 58 24.66 9.59 -4.83
C GLU A 58 24.00 10.15 -6.10
N PHE A 59 23.77 9.29 -7.10
CA PHE A 59 23.08 9.66 -8.33
C PHE A 59 21.61 10.04 -8.07
N TYR A 60 20.92 9.33 -7.17
CA TYR A 60 19.56 9.64 -6.78
C TYR A 60 19.47 11.01 -6.11
N ASN A 61 20.33 11.27 -5.12
CA ASN A 61 20.41 12.55 -4.44
C ASN A 61 20.73 13.70 -5.41
N GLN A 62 21.67 13.49 -6.32
CA GLN A 62 21.99 14.47 -7.37
C GLN A 62 20.80 14.71 -8.32
N THR A 63 20.02 13.67 -8.64
CA THR A 63 18.80 13.80 -9.44
C THR A 63 17.77 14.68 -8.74
N LEU A 64 17.53 14.47 -7.44
CA LEU A 64 16.61 15.30 -6.65
C LEU A 64 17.05 16.77 -6.59
N LEU A 65 18.35 17.02 -6.40
CA LEU A 65 18.92 18.37 -6.44
C LEU A 65 18.73 19.01 -7.81
N ASN A 66 18.98 18.26 -8.89
CA ASN A 66 18.84 18.75 -10.26
C ASN A 66 17.39 19.08 -10.63
N LEU A 67 16.42 18.32 -10.12
CA LEU A 67 14.99 18.60 -10.33
C LEU A 67 14.54 19.88 -9.60
N ARG A 68 15.15 20.19 -8.46
CA ARG A 68 14.89 21.40 -7.67
C ARG A 68 15.67 22.63 -8.12
N LYS A 69 16.56 22.48 -9.11
CA LYS A 69 17.37 23.59 -9.63
C LYS A 69 16.54 24.47 -10.57
N PRO A 70 16.39 25.78 -10.30
CA PRO A 70 15.75 26.70 -11.22
C PRO A 70 16.48 26.73 -12.56
N ARG A 71 15.73 26.73 -13.66
CA ARG A 71 16.27 26.82 -15.03
C ARG A 71 15.67 28.04 -15.72
N LEU A 72 16.48 28.68 -16.56
CA LEU A 72 16.07 29.89 -17.27
C LEU A 72 14.87 29.55 -18.17
N HIS A 73 13.82 30.37 -18.12
CA HIS A 73 12.59 30.21 -18.90
C HIS A 73 11.78 28.93 -18.65
N GLN A 74 12.05 28.21 -17.55
CA GLN A 74 11.28 27.03 -17.17
C GLN A 74 10.62 27.23 -15.81
N LYS A 75 9.37 26.79 -15.70
CA LYS A 75 8.71 26.69 -14.39
C LYS A 75 9.43 25.61 -13.58
N LEU A 76 9.76 25.91 -12.32
CA LEU A 76 10.34 24.91 -11.44
C LEU A 76 9.31 23.78 -11.24
N PRO A 77 9.68 22.51 -11.55
CA PRO A 77 8.78 21.40 -11.31
C PRO A 77 8.59 21.24 -9.80
N HIS A 78 7.41 20.78 -9.40
CA HIS A 78 7.26 20.30 -8.04
C HIS A 78 7.81 18.88 -7.95
N THR A 79 8.49 18.57 -6.86
CA THR A 79 9.17 17.29 -6.68
C THR A 79 9.05 16.82 -5.24
N ASP A 80 8.27 15.76 -5.05
CA ASP A 80 8.14 15.05 -3.77
C ASP A 80 8.90 13.72 -3.86
N ALA A 81 9.77 13.48 -2.90
CA ALA A 81 10.42 12.20 -2.69
C ALA A 81 9.83 11.63 -1.40
N LEU A 82 8.88 10.71 -1.56
CA LEU A 82 8.14 10.10 -0.46
C LEU A 82 8.71 8.71 -0.17
N GLU A 83 8.69 8.32 1.10
CA GLU A 83 9.21 7.04 1.57
C GLU A 83 8.18 6.31 2.42
N GLY A 84 8.28 4.98 2.47
CA GLY A 84 7.49 4.17 3.39
C GLY A 84 5.98 4.33 3.28
N THR A 85 5.32 4.43 4.43
CA THR A 85 3.87 4.54 4.53
C THR A 85 3.34 5.81 3.86
N GLU A 86 4.09 6.91 3.91
CA GLU A 86 3.72 8.16 3.24
C GLU A 86 3.60 7.96 1.72
N ALA A 87 4.57 7.26 1.12
CA ALA A 87 4.55 6.93 -0.31
C ALA A 87 3.31 6.10 -0.69
N TYR A 88 2.94 5.12 0.13
CA TYR A 88 1.80 4.26 -0.14
C TYR A 88 0.46 4.98 0.05
N SER A 89 0.29 5.73 1.15
CA SER A 89 -0.92 6.53 1.39
C SER A 89 -1.14 7.55 0.28
N PHE A 90 -0.05 8.22 -0.15
CA PHE A 90 -0.09 9.11 -1.31
C PHE A 90 -0.55 8.40 -2.58
N LEU A 91 0.00 7.21 -2.88
CA LEU A 91 -0.39 6.42 -4.05
C LEU A 91 -1.87 6.03 -4.02
N LEU A 92 -2.38 5.61 -2.85
CA LEU A 92 -3.80 5.32 -2.67
C LEU A 92 -4.64 6.57 -2.97
N PHE A 93 -4.31 7.70 -2.37
CA PHE A 93 -5.05 8.95 -2.53
C PHE A 93 -5.02 9.46 -3.98
N TRP A 94 -3.87 9.39 -4.64
CA TRP A 94 -3.75 9.69 -6.06
C TRP A 94 -4.62 8.76 -6.92
N ALA A 95 -4.55 7.45 -6.67
CA ALA A 95 -5.21 6.44 -7.49
C ALA A 95 -6.73 6.45 -7.35
N ILE A 96 -7.28 6.91 -6.22
CA ILE A 96 -8.72 7.19 -6.07
C ILE A 96 -9.15 8.54 -6.66
N GLY A 97 -8.23 9.29 -7.27
CA GLY A 97 -8.51 10.57 -7.94
C GLY A 97 -8.47 11.81 -7.05
N GLY A 98 -7.87 11.72 -5.85
CA GLY A 98 -7.77 12.83 -4.91
C GLY A 98 -6.94 14.02 -5.39
N LEU A 99 -6.05 13.81 -6.36
CA LEU A 99 -5.25 14.89 -6.97
C LEU A 99 -5.90 15.50 -8.23
N ASN A 100 -7.05 15.01 -8.69
CA ASN A 100 -7.67 15.54 -9.91
C ASN A 100 -8.56 16.76 -9.62
N LYS A 101 -8.04 17.97 -9.91
CA LYS A 101 -8.80 19.23 -9.72
C LYS A 101 -10.05 19.36 -10.60
N LYS A 102 -10.09 18.70 -11.77
CA LYS A 102 -11.22 18.81 -12.72
C LYS A 102 -12.34 17.82 -12.41
N LYS A 103 -11.98 16.63 -11.93
CA LYS A 103 -12.91 15.53 -11.62
C LYS A 103 -12.47 14.83 -10.32
N PRO A 104 -12.51 15.52 -9.16
CA PRO A 104 -12.05 14.95 -7.91
C PRO A 104 -12.86 13.70 -7.57
N PHE A 105 -12.16 12.59 -7.32
CA PHE A 105 -12.75 11.28 -7.00
C PHE A 105 -13.74 10.69 -8.04
N ASN A 106 -13.78 11.27 -9.24
CA ASN A 106 -14.69 10.85 -10.30
C ASN A 106 -13.97 10.67 -11.65
N ASP A 107 -12.69 10.32 -11.60
CA ASP A 107 -11.90 9.99 -12.79
C ASP A 107 -11.57 8.50 -12.82
N GLU A 108 -12.50 7.72 -13.35
CA GLU A 108 -12.38 6.26 -13.48
C GLU A 108 -11.19 5.83 -14.34
N ARG A 109 -10.64 6.74 -15.16
CA ARG A 109 -9.49 6.47 -16.02
C ARG A 109 -8.22 6.22 -15.22
N ILE A 110 -8.06 6.81 -14.04
CA ILE A 110 -6.84 6.65 -13.23
C ILE A 110 -6.62 5.19 -12.87
N LEU A 111 -7.64 4.51 -12.36
CA LEU A 111 -7.54 3.07 -12.07
C LEU A 111 -7.39 2.23 -13.35
N GLY A 112 -8.07 2.61 -14.44
CA GLY A 112 -7.90 1.94 -15.74
C GLY A 112 -6.47 2.00 -16.26
N ASP A 113 -5.85 3.19 -16.20
CA ASP A 113 -4.47 3.43 -16.60
C ASP A 113 -3.50 2.70 -15.68
N LEU A 114 -3.72 2.74 -14.36
CA LEU A 114 -2.91 2.00 -13.38
C LEU A 114 -2.92 0.49 -13.67
N ARG A 115 -4.09 -0.10 -13.92
CA ARG A 115 -4.21 -1.52 -14.31
C ARG A 115 -3.45 -1.83 -15.59
N ARG A 116 -3.60 -0.97 -16.62
CA ARG A 116 -2.89 -1.14 -17.90
C ARG A 116 -1.37 -1.08 -17.70
N ILE A 117 -0.89 -0.13 -16.90
CA ILE A 117 0.54 0.01 -16.61
C ILE A 117 1.05 -1.23 -15.90
N CYS A 118 0.44 -1.63 -14.77
CA CYS A 118 0.86 -2.84 -14.05
C CYS A 118 0.88 -4.07 -14.96
N ARG A 119 -0.17 -4.28 -15.76
CA ARG A 119 -0.23 -5.39 -16.71
C ARG A 119 0.91 -5.34 -17.73
N SER A 120 1.28 -4.14 -18.21
CA SER A 120 2.37 -3.97 -19.17
C SER A 120 3.75 -4.31 -18.63
N TYR A 121 3.95 -4.23 -17.31
CA TYR A 121 5.17 -4.68 -16.62
C TYR A 121 5.11 -6.19 -16.37
N GLU A 122 3.98 -6.67 -15.86
CA GLU A 122 3.74 -8.08 -15.53
C GLU A 122 3.98 -9.02 -16.72
N VAL A 123 3.49 -8.68 -17.92
CA VAL A 123 3.61 -9.55 -19.11
C VAL A 123 4.80 -9.20 -20.00
N SER A 124 5.64 -8.24 -19.60
CA SER A 124 6.72 -7.77 -20.47
C SER A 124 7.77 -8.86 -20.70
N THR A 125 8.28 -8.95 -21.93
CA THR A 125 9.47 -9.76 -22.24
C THR A 125 10.77 -9.03 -21.94
N SER A 126 10.73 -7.71 -21.76
CA SER A 126 11.91 -6.88 -21.48
C SER A 126 12.53 -7.25 -20.12
N PRO A 127 13.84 -7.59 -20.06
CA PRO A 127 14.52 -7.88 -18.79
C PRO A 127 14.41 -6.75 -17.78
N TYR A 128 14.50 -5.51 -18.27
CA TYR A 128 14.40 -4.30 -17.46
C TYR A 128 13.03 -4.17 -16.77
N LYS A 129 11.93 -4.32 -17.52
CA LYS A 129 10.57 -4.28 -16.94
C LYS A 129 10.28 -5.47 -16.04
N LYS A 130 10.81 -6.66 -16.36
CA LYS A 130 10.69 -7.85 -15.50
C LYS A 130 11.33 -7.62 -14.14
N GLU A 131 12.53 -7.04 -14.11
CA GLU A 131 13.21 -6.74 -12.84
C GLU A 131 12.45 -5.69 -12.04
N SER A 132 12.02 -4.59 -12.68
CA SER A 132 11.20 -3.56 -12.03
C SER A 132 9.91 -4.14 -11.45
N TRP A 133 9.22 -5.02 -12.20
CA TRP A 133 8.03 -5.72 -11.72
C TRP A 133 8.34 -6.64 -10.55
N LYS A 134 9.40 -7.46 -10.63
CA LYS A 134 9.79 -8.37 -9.55
C LYS A 134 10.00 -7.65 -8.22
N GLN A 135 10.64 -6.48 -8.25
CA GLN A 135 10.89 -5.66 -7.06
C GLN A 135 9.62 -5.01 -6.49
N ASN A 136 8.68 -4.62 -7.34
CA ASN A 136 7.54 -3.77 -6.95
C ASN A 136 6.17 -4.46 -7.04
N GLN A 137 6.09 -5.71 -7.48
CA GLN A 137 4.82 -6.41 -7.74
C GLN A 137 3.92 -6.47 -6.51
N ALA A 138 4.51 -6.63 -5.31
CA ALA A 138 3.75 -6.70 -4.08
C ALA A 138 3.03 -5.37 -3.82
N VAL A 139 3.74 -4.24 -3.95
CA VAL A 139 3.14 -2.91 -3.79
C VAL A 139 2.10 -2.65 -4.89
N ALA A 140 2.42 -2.99 -6.14
CA ALA A 140 1.52 -2.74 -7.27
C ALA A 140 0.21 -3.53 -7.19
N GLN A 141 0.28 -4.82 -6.85
CA GLN A 141 -0.90 -5.68 -6.69
C GLN A 141 -1.74 -5.27 -5.47
N ALA A 142 -1.07 -4.85 -4.39
CA ALA A 142 -1.71 -4.30 -3.20
C ALA A 142 -2.52 -3.05 -3.56
N LEU A 143 -1.85 -2.08 -4.18
CA LEU A 143 -2.45 -0.82 -4.62
C LEU A 143 -3.68 -1.07 -5.51
N LEU A 144 -3.59 -1.97 -6.48
CA LEU A 144 -4.73 -2.30 -7.36
C LEU A 144 -5.94 -2.85 -6.61
N THR A 145 -5.69 -3.67 -5.59
CA THR A 145 -6.74 -4.25 -4.75
C THR A 145 -7.37 -3.16 -3.89
N ASP A 146 -6.56 -2.43 -3.17
CA ASP A 146 -7.00 -1.48 -2.15
C ASP A 146 -7.75 -0.31 -2.80
N VAL A 147 -7.23 0.25 -3.90
CA VAL A 147 -7.88 1.31 -4.68
C VAL A 147 -9.25 0.89 -5.21
N LYS A 148 -9.42 -0.37 -5.63
CA LYS A 148 -10.71 -0.89 -6.11
C LYS A 148 -11.79 -0.79 -5.03
N TYR A 149 -11.44 -1.05 -3.77
CA TYR A 149 -12.38 -0.96 -2.65
C TYR A 149 -12.55 0.49 -2.18
N LEU A 150 -11.45 1.24 -2.05
CA LEU A 150 -11.48 2.65 -1.65
C LEU A 150 -12.28 3.54 -2.61
N LEU A 151 -12.23 3.28 -3.92
CA LEU A 151 -13.05 4.02 -4.90
C LEU A 151 -14.55 3.90 -4.66
N LYS A 152 -15.02 2.81 -4.04
CA LYS A 152 -16.44 2.69 -3.67
C LYS A 152 -16.81 3.65 -2.55
N LEU A 153 -15.87 3.89 -1.63
CA LEU A 153 -16.06 4.83 -0.53
C LEU A 153 -16.09 6.27 -1.00
N THR A 154 -15.60 6.60 -2.19
CA THR A 154 -15.64 8.00 -2.65
C THR A 154 -17.03 8.47 -3.08
N LYS A 155 -18.07 7.64 -3.01
CA LYS A 155 -19.41 7.94 -3.53
C LYS A 155 -20.35 8.62 -2.53
N PHE A 156 -19.96 8.84 -1.28
CA PHE A 156 -20.77 9.61 -0.33
C PHE A 156 -20.77 11.13 -0.65
N GLU A 157 -21.86 11.80 -0.30
CA GLU A 157 -22.05 13.24 -0.44
C GLU A 157 -21.52 13.99 0.78
N MET A 158 -20.68 15.00 0.53
CA MET A 158 -20.02 15.84 1.54
C MET A 158 -19.37 17.05 0.82
N PRO A 159 -19.17 18.20 1.48
CA PRO A 159 -18.35 19.28 0.94
C PRO A 159 -16.98 18.77 0.46
N LEU A 160 -16.49 19.27 -0.66
CA LEU A 160 -15.32 18.71 -1.34
C LEU A 160 -14.07 18.74 -0.45
N GLU A 161 -13.86 19.83 0.27
CA GLU A 161 -12.72 20.04 1.17
C GLU A 161 -12.75 19.04 2.33
N GLU A 162 -13.89 18.87 2.98
CA GLU A 162 -14.09 17.87 4.04
C GLU A 162 -13.91 16.45 3.52
N LYS A 163 -14.42 16.18 2.31
CA LYS A 163 -14.29 14.89 1.64
C LYS A 163 -12.84 14.55 1.33
N ILE A 164 -12.04 15.54 0.89
CA ILE A 164 -10.61 15.39 0.67
C ILE A 164 -9.90 14.98 1.97
N GLU A 165 -10.12 15.72 3.05
CA GLU A 165 -9.48 15.44 4.34
C GLU A 165 -9.90 14.09 4.90
N ARG A 166 -11.19 13.73 4.76
CA ARG A 166 -11.67 12.42 5.21
C ARG A 166 -11.09 11.27 4.39
N LEU A 167 -10.99 11.41 3.07
CA LEU A 167 -10.42 10.36 2.22
C LEU A 167 -8.90 10.23 2.36
N LYS A 168 -8.17 11.29 2.71
CA LYS A 168 -6.75 11.17 3.11
C LYS A 168 -6.61 10.27 4.34
N LYS A 169 -7.39 10.53 5.40
CA LYS A 169 -7.39 9.69 6.61
C LYS A 169 -7.74 8.23 6.30
N VAL A 170 -8.70 8.00 5.40
CA VAL A 170 -9.05 6.64 4.95
C VAL A 170 -7.86 5.95 4.26
N CYS A 171 -7.09 6.67 3.43
CA CYS A 171 -5.85 6.15 2.83
C CYS A 171 -4.77 5.86 3.89
N ASP A 172 -4.64 6.73 4.90
CA ASP A 172 -3.70 6.54 6.01
C ASP A 172 -4.08 5.30 6.84
N HIS A 173 -5.37 5.15 7.16
CA HIS A 173 -5.91 3.97 7.85
C HIS A 173 -5.66 2.69 7.06
N CYS A 174 -5.96 2.66 5.76
CA CYS A 174 -5.69 1.51 4.89
C CYS A 174 -4.19 1.16 4.88
N THR A 175 -3.33 2.17 4.83
CA THR A 175 -1.88 2.01 4.86
C THR A 175 -1.41 1.41 6.18
N TRP A 176 -1.92 1.92 7.31
CA TRP A 176 -1.60 1.42 8.64
C TRP A 176 -2.02 -0.05 8.81
N VAL A 177 -3.21 -0.42 8.33
CA VAL A 177 -3.69 -1.82 8.34
C VAL A 177 -2.78 -2.73 7.51
N ARG A 178 -2.22 -2.22 6.41
CA ARG A 178 -1.30 -2.95 5.54
C ARG A 178 0.08 -3.12 6.18
N GLU A 179 0.63 -2.05 6.72
CA GLU A 179 1.93 -2.03 7.39
C GLU A 179 1.96 -2.99 8.57
N ASN A 180 0.90 -3.01 9.38
CA ASN A 180 0.78 -3.90 10.53
C ASN A 180 0.39 -5.34 10.14
N GLY A 181 0.26 -5.69 8.85
CA GLY A 181 0.11 -7.08 8.42
C GLY A 181 -1.29 -7.69 8.64
N PHE A 182 -2.33 -6.90 8.91
CA PHE A 182 -3.70 -7.43 9.09
C PHE A 182 -4.19 -8.20 7.85
N PHE A 183 -3.82 -7.76 6.65
CA PHE A 183 -4.15 -8.44 5.39
C PHE A 183 -3.46 -9.80 5.19
N ASP A 184 -2.42 -10.11 5.97
CA ASP A 184 -1.77 -11.42 5.95
C ASP A 184 -2.54 -12.46 6.80
N ILE A 185 -3.35 -12.00 7.77
CA ILE A 185 -4.27 -12.85 8.54
C ILE A 185 -5.56 -13.13 7.77
N THR A 186 -6.13 -12.10 7.15
CA THR A 186 -7.45 -12.19 6.49
C THR A 186 -7.61 -11.21 5.34
N GLN A 187 -8.25 -11.68 4.28
CA GLN A 187 -8.59 -10.86 3.12
C GLN A 187 -9.98 -10.21 3.24
N LYS A 188 -10.73 -10.50 4.31
CA LYS A 188 -12.13 -10.10 4.49
C LYS A 188 -12.28 -8.82 5.34
N ILE A 189 -11.36 -7.88 5.22
CA ILE A 189 -11.44 -6.59 5.89
C ILE A 189 -12.45 -5.71 5.15
N ASP A 190 -13.41 -5.15 5.87
CA ASP A 190 -14.36 -4.19 5.35
C ASP A 190 -13.74 -2.80 5.29
N TYR A 191 -13.49 -2.32 4.08
CA TYR A 191 -12.93 -1.00 3.81
C TYR A 191 -13.84 0.14 4.30
N ALA A 192 -15.16 -0.08 4.42
CA ALA A 192 -16.05 0.94 4.96
C ALA A 192 -15.68 1.35 6.39
N SER A 193 -15.14 0.42 7.18
CA SER A 193 -14.67 0.70 8.54
C SER A 193 -13.54 1.73 8.58
N PHE A 194 -12.79 1.94 7.49
CA PHE A 194 -11.70 2.93 7.44
C PHE A 194 -12.18 4.38 7.46
N LEU A 195 -13.49 4.62 7.35
CA LEU A 195 -14.09 5.96 7.46
C LEU A 195 -14.05 6.53 8.88
N ASP A 196 -13.87 5.67 9.89
CA ASP A 196 -13.77 6.04 11.30
C ASP A 196 -12.71 5.17 12.00
N LYS A 197 -11.79 5.81 12.75
CA LYS A 197 -10.66 5.11 13.37
C LYS A 197 -11.12 4.08 14.41
N LYS A 198 -12.15 4.43 15.19
CA LYS A 198 -12.66 3.56 16.25
C LYS A 198 -13.43 2.38 15.66
N GLU A 199 -14.29 2.64 14.67
CA GLU A 199 -15.01 1.58 13.95
C GLU A 199 -14.03 0.61 13.27
N MET A 200 -12.97 1.12 12.63
CA MET A 200 -11.89 0.31 12.08
C MET A 200 -11.30 -0.62 13.13
N TYR A 201 -10.93 -0.13 14.31
CA TYR A 201 -10.34 -0.96 15.35
C TYR A 201 -11.29 -2.04 15.89
N VAL A 202 -12.56 -1.70 16.12
CA VAL A 202 -13.59 -2.68 16.51
C VAL A 202 -13.74 -3.76 15.44
N HIS A 203 -13.81 -3.36 14.16
CA HIS A 203 -13.92 -4.29 13.04
C HIS A 203 -12.71 -5.23 12.94
N LEU A 204 -11.49 -4.68 12.98
CA LEU A 204 -10.25 -5.47 12.90
C LEU A 204 -10.15 -6.45 14.06
N TYR A 205 -10.48 -6.03 15.27
CA TYR A 205 -10.47 -6.91 16.44
C TYR A 205 -11.43 -8.09 16.27
N GLY A 206 -12.69 -7.83 15.89
CA GLY A 206 -13.67 -8.89 15.66
C GLY A 206 -13.27 -9.85 14.52
N VAL A 207 -12.62 -9.32 13.49
CA VAL A 207 -12.06 -10.13 12.40
C VAL A 207 -10.93 -11.04 12.90
N LEU A 208 -10.05 -10.54 13.77
CA LEU A 208 -8.99 -11.34 14.40
C LEU A 208 -9.56 -12.42 15.32
N GLU A 209 -10.60 -12.14 16.11
CA GLU A 209 -11.28 -13.14 16.93
C GLU A 209 -11.86 -14.28 16.08
N ILE A 210 -12.52 -13.96 14.96
CA ILE A 210 -13.07 -14.96 14.04
C ILE A 210 -11.94 -15.79 13.41
N ALA A 211 -10.82 -15.16 13.07
CA ALA A 211 -9.66 -15.87 12.54
C ALA A 211 -9.04 -16.80 13.60
N ARG A 212 -8.90 -16.34 14.85
CA ARG A 212 -8.40 -17.12 15.99
C ARG A 212 -9.22 -18.38 16.21
N LYS A 213 -10.54 -18.22 16.36
CA LYS A 213 -11.49 -19.35 16.57
C LYS A 213 -11.40 -20.41 15.47
N LYS A 214 -11.18 -20.00 14.22
CA LYS A 214 -10.99 -20.93 13.09
C LYS A 214 -9.66 -21.70 13.20
N LEU A 215 -8.57 -21.01 13.51
CA LEU A 215 -7.26 -21.65 13.69
C LEU A 215 -7.25 -22.61 14.87
N ASP A 216 -7.93 -22.26 15.97
CA ASP A 216 -8.10 -23.16 17.13
C ASP A 216 -8.84 -24.44 16.75
N THR A 217 -9.96 -24.29 16.02
CA THR A 217 -10.72 -25.44 15.50
C THR A 217 -9.89 -26.31 14.56
N GLU A 218 -9.00 -25.72 13.75
CA GLU A 218 -8.09 -26.46 12.88
C GLU A 218 -6.99 -27.19 13.66
N LEU A 219 -6.42 -26.56 14.69
CA LEU A 219 -5.45 -27.18 15.58
C LEU A 219 -6.05 -28.35 16.37
N ASP A 220 -7.28 -28.22 16.85
CA ASP A 220 -7.98 -29.27 17.58
C ASP A 220 -8.25 -30.50 16.69
N LYS A 221 -8.55 -30.29 15.41
CA LYS A 221 -8.67 -31.39 14.45
C LYS A 221 -7.34 -32.13 14.27
N ILE A 222 -6.24 -31.39 14.16
CA ILE A 222 -4.90 -31.97 14.02
C ILE A 222 -4.50 -32.73 15.29
N SER A 223 -4.90 -32.25 16.48
CA SER A 223 -4.59 -32.92 17.75
C SER A 223 -5.37 -34.23 17.92
N LEU A 224 -6.61 -34.31 17.41
CA LEU A 224 -7.44 -35.52 17.41
C LEU A 224 -6.94 -36.60 16.42
N ASP A 225 -6.34 -36.20 15.30
CA ASP A 225 -5.82 -37.12 14.26
C ASP A 225 -4.43 -37.72 14.60
N LYS A 226 -3.84 -37.35 15.75
CA LYS A 226 -2.50 -37.78 16.21
C LYS A 226 -2.38 -39.27 16.53
N THR A 227 -3.45 -40.06 16.46
CA THR A 227 -3.37 -41.52 16.61
C THR A 227 -2.79 -42.24 15.39
N SER A 228 -2.61 -41.60 14.22
CA SER A 228 -2.14 -42.33 13.02
C SER A 228 -0.91 -41.77 12.28
N LEU A 229 -0.57 -40.47 12.31
CA LEU A 229 0.49 -39.93 11.41
C LEU A 229 1.29 -38.72 11.98
N LEU A 230 1.94 -38.87 13.14
CA LEU A 230 2.67 -37.81 13.86
C LEU A 230 3.77 -37.06 13.06
N PHE A 231 4.29 -37.61 11.96
CA PHE A 231 5.37 -36.98 11.17
C PHE A 231 4.89 -36.03 10.06
N LEU A 232 3.67 -36.22 9.55
CA LEU A 232 3.18 -35.43 8.39
C LEU A 232 2.59 -34.07 8.79
N PHE A 233 2.20 -33.90 10.06
CA PHE A 233 1.46 -32.74 10.53
C PHE A 233 2.25 -31.74 11.38
N SER A 234 3.53 -32.00 11.70
CA SER A 234 4.35 -31.08 12.50
C SER A 234 4.46 -29.70 11.84
N ASN A 235 4.78 -29.67 10.55
CA ASN A 235 4.90 -28.44 9.76
C ASN A 235 3.59 -27.64 9.64
N SER A 236 2.43 -28.30 9.72
CA SER A 236 1.13 -27.61 9.69
C SER A 236 0.77 -27.01 11.05
N ALA A 237 1.05 -27.71 12.15
CA ALA A 237 0.77 -27.23 13.50
C ALA A 237 1.62 -25.99 13.84
N ASP A 238 2.91 -26.03 13.51
CA ASP A 238 3.84 -24.91 13.76
C ASP A 238 3.41 -23.65 13.00
N ARG A 239 2.93 -23.80 11.76
CA ARG A 239 2.41 -22.68 10.95
C ARG A 239 1.13 -22.08 11.54
N LEU A 240 0.24 -22.91 12.07
CA LEU A 240 -0.98 -22.43 12.72
C LEU A 240 -0.66 -21.70 14.02
N GLN A 241 0.28 -22.22 14.82
CA GLN A 241 0.76 -21.56 16.04
C GLN A 241 1.43 -20.21 15.76
N GLU A 242 2.22 -20.11 14.68
CA GLU A 242 2.81 -18.83 14.29
C GLU A 242 1.75 -17.80 13.90
N LYS A 243 0.73 -18.21 13.13
CA LYS A 243 -0.40 -17.33 12.81
C LYS A 243 -1.17 -16.88 14.05
N ILE A 244 -1.33 -17.78 15.01
CA ILE A 244 -1.96 -17.48 16.30
C ILE A 244 -1.17 -16.42 17.06
N ARG A 245 0.15 -16.57 17.15
CA ARG A 245 1.04 -15.59 17.78
C ARG A 245 0.93 -14.23 17.10
N GLN A 246 0.87 -14.21 15.76
CA GLN A 246 0.65 -12.98 15.01
C GLN A 246 -0.71 -12.35 15.33
N ILE A 247 -1.78 -13.13 15.42
CA ILE A 247 -3.10 -12.62 15.83
C ILE A 247 -3.03 -11.98 17.22
N GLU A 248 -2.39 -12.63 18.19
CA GLU A 248 -2.26 -12.12 19.57
C GLU A 248 -1.47 -10.80 19.62
N GLN A 249 -0.40 -10.69 18.83
CA GLN A 249 0.37 -9.45 18.68
C GLN A 249 -0.50 -8.32 18.10
N LEU A 250 -1.32 -8.61 17.08
CA LEU A 250 -2.21 -7.62 16.47
C LEU A 250 -3.38 -7.24 17.39
N GLN A 251 -3.92 -8.18 18.15
CA GLN A 251 -4.93 -7.88 19.18
C GLN A 251 -4.33 -6.96 20.24
N THR A 252 -3.12 -7.25 20.74
CA THR A 252 -2.42 -6.40 21.71
C THR A 252 -2.20 -4.98 21.15
N LEU A 253 -1.79 -4.87 19.88
CA LEU A 253 -1.64 -3.59 19.20
C LEU A 253 -2.96 -2.80 19.20
N LEU A 254 -4.08 -3.43 18.81
CA LEU A 254 -5.39 -2.79 18.79
C LEU A 254 -5.85 -2.37 20.19
N THR A 255 -5.64 -3.21 21.20
CA THR A 255 -6.00 -2.91 22.58
C THR A 255 -5.21 -1.74 23.16
N ASN A 256 -3.94 -1.59 22.78
CA ASN A 256 -3.13 -0.45 23.17
C ASN A 256 -3.61 0.86 22.53
N GLU A 257 -4.07 0.81 21.27
CA GLU A 257 -4.60 1.97 20.55
C GLU A 257 -6.05 2.33 20.97
N GLU A 258 -6.88 1.35 21.32
CA GLU A 258 -8.27 1.51 21.76
C GLU A 258 -8.58 0.57 22.93
N PRO A 259 -8.31 1.01 24.18
CA PRO A 259 -8.50 0.18 25.37
C PRO A 259 -9.95 -0.26 25.62
N SER A 260 -10.95 0.43 25.04
CA SER A 260 -12.36 0.05 25.18
C SER A 260 -12.71 -1.30 24.52
N LEU A 261 -11.82 -1.86 23.71
CA LEU A 261 -12.00 -3.18 23.11
C LEU A 261 -12.03 -4.31 24.16
N VAL A 262 -11.30 -4.19 25.27
CA VAL A 262 -11.24 -5.23 26.33
C VAL A 262 -12.56 -5.35 27.08
N HIS A 263 -13.24 -4.23 27.33
CA HIS A 263 -14.52 -4.22 28.06
C HIS A 263 -15.67 -4.85 27.28
N ASN A 264 -15.57 -4.94 25.95
CA ASN A 264 -16.60 -5.59 25.14
C ASN A 264 -16.54 -7.12 25.19
N ASP A 265 -15.41 -7.72 25.59
CA ASP A 265 -15.29 -9.18 25.77
C ASP A 265 -15.87 -9.63 27.12
N GLU A 266 -15.74 -8.82 28.17
CA GLU A 266 -16.32 -9.13 29.49
C GLU A 266 -17.86 -9.02 29.52
N LEU A 267 -18.44 -8.16 28.67
CA LEU A 267 -19.90 -7.97 28.58
C LEU A 267 -20.61 -9.03 27.71
N LYS A 268 -19.90 -9.77 26.87
CA LYS A 268 -20.47 -10.86 26.05
C LYS A 268 -20.51 -12.22 26.77
N ILE A 269 -19.97 -12.31 28.00
CA ILE A 269 -19.93 -13.54 28.82
C ILE A 269 -21.08 -13.56 29.87
N LYS A 270 -22.09 -12.68 29.74
CA LYS A 270 -23.30 -12.71 30.58
C LYS A 270 -24.54 -13.08 29.78
#